data_AF-A0A4Q3WTR6-F1
#
_entry.id   AF-A0A4Q3WTR6-F1
#
_cell.length_a   1.000
_cell.length_b   1.000
_cell.length_c   1.000
_cell.angle_alpha   90.00
_cell.angle_beta   90.00
_cell.angle_gamma   90.00
#
_symmetry.space_group_name_H-M   'P 1'
#
loop_
_entity.id
_entity.type
_entity.pdbx_description
1 polymer ?
#
loop_
_entity_poly.entity_id
_entity_poly.type
_entity_poly.pdbx_seq_one_letter_code
_entity_poly.pdbx_strand_id
1 'polypeptide(L)'
;RSIHHMGHIKMMAAAQPFLSGAISKTVNMPEHCTVEEIFDAYLQSWKLGVKAVAIYRDNSKRTQPLSTATDAQKADKKEVGDAIAAKKANRRKLPDERQSITHKFSIAGQEGYFMVGLYEDGSPGELFIKMSKEGSTISGLMDSFAVSISMCLQYGVPLRVLVNKFSHTRFEPSGYTTNREIPIAKSLMDYIFRWFDLKFHPNGDNGHFGKELPAQPTLTEEVEPKKASEPASAAVVEKAPVQAKAAATKAPALSLFPTYENGHANGAANGNLADAQASLMQSQADSPPCPNCGAITVRSGACYKCNECGTTTGCG
;
A
#
# COMPACT_ATOMS: atom_id res chain seq x y z
N ARG A 1 23.30 12.88 33.99
CA ARG A 1 23.00 12.54 35.41
C ARG A 1 21.64 11.83 35.41
N SER A 2 21.58 10.55 35.75
CA SER A 2 20.31 9.79 35.82
C SER A 2 19.58 10.07 37.13
N ILE A 3 18.24 10.10 37.10
CA ILE A 3 17.41 10.23 38.29
C ILE A 3 17.28 8.86 38.94
N HIS A 4 17.58 8.75 40.23
CA HIS A 4 17.42 7.53 41.02
C HIS A 4 15.97 7.00 40.94
N HIS A 5 15.76 5.69 40.92
CA HIS A 5 14.43 5.07 40.72
C HIS A 5 13.38 5.57 41.74
N MET A 6 13.77 5.72 43.01
CA MET A 6 12.91 6.32 44.04
C MET A 6 12.53 7.79 43.78
N GLY A 7 13.35 8.54 43.06
CA GLY A 7 13.02 9.90 42.63
C GLY A 7 11.83 9.93 41.65
N HIS A 8 11.75 8.94 40.74
CA HIS A 8 10.59 8.79 39.86
C HIS A 8 9.33 8.48 40.67
N ILE A 9 9.42 7.54 41.63
CA ILE A 9 8.27 7.13 42.46
C ILE A 9 7.78 8.29 43.33
N LYS A 10 8.68 9.02 43.99
CA LYS A 10 8.30 10.18 44.82
C LYS A 10 7.64 11.28 44.01
N MET A 11 8.11 11.52 42.78
CA MET A 11 7.49 12.49 41.88
C MET A 11 6.08 12.04 41.46
N MET A 12 5.92 10.76 41.09
CA MET A 12 4.61 10.20 40.78
C MET A 12 3.66 10.30 41.97
N ALA A 13 4.13 9.97 43.19
CA ALA A 13 3.35 10.06 44.41
C ALA A 13 2.93 11.50 44.73
N ALA A 14 3.81 12.49 44.53
CA ALA A 14 3.48 13.90 44.76
C ALA A 14 2.35 14.40 43.83
N ALA A 15 2.31 13.92 42.58
CA ALA A 15 1.27 14.27 41.62
C ALA A 15 -0.04 13.48 41.81
N GLN A 16 0.05 12.26 42.35
CA GLN A 16 -1.06 11.31 42.40
C GLN A 16 -2.35 11.81 43.09
N PRO A 17 -2.32 12.61 44.18
CA PRO A 17 -3.54 13.16 44.81
C PRO A 17 -4.37 14.07 43.92
N PHE A 18 -3.74 14.71 42.92
CA PHE A 18 -4.42 15.62 42.00
C PHE A 18 -4.99 14.92 40.77
N LEU A 19 -4.86 13.59 40.69
CA LEU A 19 -5.24 12.80 39.53
C LEU A 19 -6.28 11.74 39.93
N SER A 20 -7.46 11.82 39.32
CA SER A 20 -8.51 10.81 39.46
C SER A 20 -8.06 9.44 38.91
N GLY A 21 -7.33 9.44 37.79
CA GLY A 21 -6.73 8.27 37.17
C GLY A 21 -5.35 7.88 37.69
N ALA A 22 -4.73 6.90 37.03
CA ALA A 22 -3.35 6.46 37.29
C ALA A 22 -2.33 7.20 36.39
N ILE A 23 -1.06 7.18 36.77
CA ILE A 23 0.03 7.82 36.02
C ILE A 23 0.71 6.78 35.12
N SER A 24 0.68 6.99 33.79
CA SER A 24 1.41 6.15 32.81
C SER A 24 2.85 6.64 32.65
N LYS A 25 3.68 6.42 33.67
CA LYS A 25 5.10 6.78 33.69
C LYS A 25 5.96 5.59 34.08
N THR A 26 6.97 5.30 33.26
CA THR A 26 7.94 4.24 33.53
C THR A 26 8.97 4.69 34.58
N VAL A 27 9.23 3.86 35.59
CA VAL A 27 10.32 4.00 36.56
C VAL A 27 11.53 3.26 36.01
N ASN A 28 12.54 4.01 35.56
CA ASN A 28 13.77 3.42 35.01
C ASN A 28 14.72 3.03 36.16
N MET A 29 15.25 1.81 36.09
CA MET A 29 16.19 1.24 37.07
C MET A 29 17.47 0.79 36.34
N PRO A 30 18.64 0.86 36.99
CA PRO A 30 19.91 0.47 36.37
C PRO A 30 20.00 -1.04 36.15
N GLU A 31 20.89 -1.48 35.25
CA GLU A 31 21.06 -2.90 34.90
C GLU A 31 21.42 -3.79 36.11
N HIS A 32 22.23 -3.28 37.04
CA HIS A 32 22.68 -3.99 38.24
C HIS A 32 21.62 -4.07 39.35
N CYS A 33 20.41 -3.57 39.12
CA CYS A 33 19.36 -3.54 40.11
C CYS A 33 18.87 -4.96 40.45
N THR A 34 18.83 -5.29 41.75
CA THR A 34 18.47 -6.63 42.23
C THR A 34 16.96 -6.83 42.30
N VAL A 35 16.54 -8.09 42.50
CA VAL A 35 15.11 -8.42 42.63
C VAL A 35 14.52 -7.79 43.90
N GLU A 36 15.31 -7.72 44.97
CA GLU A 36 14.92 -7.11 46.25
C GLU A 36 14.70 -5.59 46.10
N GLU A 37 15.53 -4.91 45.33
CA GLU A 37 15.37 -3.47 45.05
C GLU A 37 14.14 -3.19 44.17
N ILE A 38 13.85 -4.06 43.20
CA ILE A 38 12.61 -3.99 42.41
C ILE A 38 11.39 -4.23 43.30
N PHE A 39 11.47 -5.21 44.20
CA PHE A 39 10.41 -5.50 45.16
C PHE A 39 10.15 -4.31 46.10
N ASP A 40 11.21 -3.69 46.65
CA ASP A 40 11.07 -2.48 47.46
C ASP A 40 10.45 -1.34 46.63
N ALA A 41 10.85 -1.14 45.37
CA ALA A 41 10.23 -0.13 44.51
C ALA A 41 8.71 -0.33 44.34
N TYR A 42 8.24 -1.57 44.20
CA TYR A 42 6.80 -1.87 44.20
C TYR A 42 6.15 -1.56 45.56
N LEU A 43 6.77 -2.00 46.65
CA LEU A 43 6.26 -1.82 48.01
C LEU A 43 6.16 -0.33 48.38
N GLN A 44 7.18 0.46 48.04
CA GLN A 44 7.22 1.91 48.27
C GLN A 44 6.17 2.62 47.43
N SER A 45 5.99 2.22 46.16
CA SER A 45 4.95 2.79 45.29
C SER A 45 3.57 2.61 45.91
N TRP A 46 3.29 1.41 46.43
CA TRP A 46 2.03 1.13 47.13
C TRP A 46 1.88 1.96 48.42
N LYS A 47 2.91 2.01 49.27
CA LYS A 47 2.90 2.81 50.51
C LYS A 47 2.66 4.31 50.28
N LEU A 48 3.16 4.83 49.16
CA LEU A 48 3.02 6.23 48.77
C LEU A 48 1.71 6.53 48.01
N GLY A 49 0.83 5.54 47.85
CA GLY A 49 -0.48 5.70 47.23
C GLY A 49 -0.47 5.82 45.70
N VAL A 50 0.63 5.42 45.05
CA VAL A 50 0.71 5.39 43.58
C VAL A 50 -0.21 4.30 43.05
N LYS A 51 -1.16 4.67 42.18
CA LYS A 51 -2.22 3.75 41.70
C LYS A 51 -1.71 2.71 40.69
N ALA A 52 -0.68 3.04 39.93
CA ALA A 52 -0.06 2.14 38.95
C ALA A 52 1.44 2.44 38.82
N VAL A 53 2.25 1.39 38.68
CA VAL A 53 3.70 1.50 38.50
C VAL A 53 4.15 0.57 37.39
N ALA A 54 4.94 1.11 36.46
CA ALA A 54 5.59 0.35 35.40
C ALA A 54 7.11 0.49 35.56
N ILE A 55 7.80 -0.61 35.81
CA ILE A 55 9.25 -0.62 35.99
C ILE A 55 9.93 -1.05 34.68
N TYR A 56 11.02 -0.37 34.33
CA TYR A 56 11.94 -0.81 33.30
C TYR A 56 13.34 -0.84 33.88
N ARG A 57 13.90 -2.05 34.02
CA ARG A 57 15.31 -2.23 34.35
C ARG A 57 16.11 -2.26 33.05
N ASP A 58 17.13 -1.42 32.95
CA ASP A 58 18.02 -1.35 31.80
C ASP A 58 18.53 -2.75 31.42
N ASN A 59 18.65 -3.00 30.11
CA ASN A 59 19.02 -4.28 29.54
C ASN A 59 18.06 -5.47 29.78
N SER A 60 16.84 -5.22 30.28
CA SER A 60 15.82 -6.28 30.41
C SER A 60 15.10 -6.63 29.10
N LYS A 61 15.34 -5.89 28.01
CA LYS A 61 14.78 -6.16 26.68
C LYS A 61 15.88 -6.26 25.63
N ARG A 62 15.72 -7.20 24.69
CA ARG A 62 16.69 -7.50 23.62
C ARG A 62 16.99 -6.32 22.69
N THR A 63 16.04 -5.40 22.53
CA THR A 63 16.17 -4.20 21.69
C THR A 63 15.86 -2.98 22.53
N GLN A 64 16.84 -2.09 22.68
CA GLN A 64 16.66 -0.80 23.35
C GLN A 64 16.59 0.31 22.29
N PRO A 65 15.58 1.18 22.30
CA PRO A 65 15.48 2.29 21.34
C PRO A 65 16.56 3.36 21.56
N LEU A 66 17.25 3.35 22.71
CA LEU A 66 18.35 4.25 23.02
C LEU A 66 19.40 3.51 23.86
N SER A 67 20.64 3.42 23.38
CA SER A 67 21.79 2.91 24.14
C SER A 67 22.65 4.07 24.59
N THR A 68 22.88 4.20 25.88
CA THR A 68 23.70 5.28 26.48
C THR A 68 25.16 4.90 26.66
N ALA A 69 25.61 3.79 26.08
CA ALA A 69 27.01 3.38 26.10
C ALA A 69 27.86 4.45 25.37
N THR A 70 28.60 5.24 26.14
CA THR A 70 29.73 6.01 25.65
C THR A 70 30.76 5.04 25.08
N ASP A 71 31.39 5.42 23.97
CA ASP A 71 32.20 4.53 23.10
C ASP A 71 33.42 3.86 23.77
N ALA A 72 33.71 4.15 25.04
CA ALA A 72 34.80 3.56 25.81
C ALA A 72 34.50 2.18 26.44
N GLN A 73 33.25 1.72 26.50
CA GLN A 73 32.88 0.42 27.12
C GLN A 73 32.39 -0.64 26.13
N LYS A 74 32.57 -0.43 24.81
CA LYS A 74 32.19 -1.41 23.76
C LYS A 74 33.25 -2.49 23.49
N ALA A 75 34.39 -2.48 24.17
CA ALA A 75 35.51 -3.35 23.82
C ALA A 75 35.35 -4.81 24.29
N ASP A 76 34.54 -5.10 25.32
CA ASP A 76 34.64 -6.40 26.04
C ASP A 76 33.39 -7.30 26.00
N LYS A 77 32.46 -7.07 25.08
CA LYS A 77 31.35 -8.00 24.80
C LYS A 77 31.15 -8.17 23.30
N LYS A 78 32.13 -8.76 22.63
CA LYS A 78 31.93 -9.43 21.35
C LYS A 78 31.76 -10.92 21.63
N GLU A 79 30.53 -11.40 21.54
CA GLU A 79 30.16 -12.56 20.71
C GLU A 79 28.70 -12.96 20.93
N VAL A 80 28.04 -13.30 19.82
CA VAL A 80 26.65 -13.75 19.64
C VAL A 80 25.57 -12.66 19.70
N GLY A 81 25.42 -11.92 18.60
CA GLY A 81 24.29 -11.03 18.38
C GLY A 81 24.39 -10.19 17.11
N ASP A 82 24.84 -10.78 16.01
CA ASP A 82 24.94 -10.05 14.74
C ASP A 82 23.57 -9.75 14.13
N ALA A 83 23.47 -8.54 13.57
CA ALA A 83 22.46 -8.06 12.61
C ALA A 83 21.06 -7.63 13.10
N ILE A 84 20.97 -6.63 13.98
CA ILE A 84 19.99 -5.54 13.79
C ILE A 84 20.69 -4.19 14.01
N ALA A 85 21.76 -3.96 13.26
CA ALA A 85 22.11 -2.58 12.93
C ALA A 85 20.96 -2.06 12.08
N ALA A 86 20.28 -1.01 12.53
CA ALA A 86 19.24 -0.33 11.78
C ALA A 86 19.83 0.17 10.45
N LYS A 87 19.83 -0.68 9.42
CA LYS A 87 20.03 -0.26 8.04
C LYS A 87 18.96 0.81 7.82
N LYS A 88 19.39 2.07 7.66
CA LYS A 88 18.50 3.11 7.14
C LYS A 88 17.84 2.48 5.90
N ALA A 89 16.52 2.34 5.93
CA ALA A 89 15.78 1.80 4.81
C ALA A 89 15.95 2.82 3.68
N ASN A 90 16.96 2.62 2.84
CA ASN A 90 17.20 3.46 1.69
C ASN A 90 16.22 2.99 0.63
N ARG A 91 15.31 3.89 0.24
CA ARG A 91 14.37 3.65 -0.85
C ARG A 91 15.17 3.28 -2.11
N ARG A 92 14.97 2.07 -2.62
CA ARG A 92 15.45 1.65 -3.93
C ARG A 92 14.47 2.22 -4.96
N LYS A 93 14.89 3.23 -5.71
CA LYS A 93 14.08 3.75 -6.82
C LYS A 93 14.17 2.78 -8.00
N LEU A 94 13.08 2.64 -8.73
CA LEU A 94 13.10 1.93 -10.01
C LEU A 94 13.64 2.86 -11.10
N PRO A 95 14.28 2.32 -12.16
CA PRO A 95 14.62 3.08 -13.35
C PRO A 95 13.38 3.65 -14.06
N ASP A 96 13.59 4.67 -14.88
CA ASP A 96 12.53 5.31 -15.67
C ASP A 96 11.93 4.35 -16.70
N GLU A 97 12.77 3.48 -17.29
CA GLU A 97 12.36 2.39 -18.17
C GLU A 97 12.53 1.03 -17.48
N ARG A 98 11.49 0.21 -17.49
CA ARG A 98 11.48 -1.08 -16.79
C ARG A 98 10.47 -2.06 -17.38
N GLN A 99 10.67 -3.33 -17.09
CA GLN A 99 9.69 -4.36 -17.39
C GLN A 99 8.49 -4.28 -16.44
N SER A 100 7.30 -4.52 -16.98
CA SER A 100 6.08 -4.60 -16.19
C SER A 100 5.23 -5.80 -16.62
N ILE A 101 4.52 -6.39 -15.66
CA ILE A 101 3.54 -7.45 -15.90
C ILE A 101 2.16 -6.84 -15.73
N THR A 102 1.36 -6.86 -16.79
CA THR A 102 -0.04 -6.42 -16.77
C THR A 102 -0.95 -7.62 -16.65
N HIS A 103 -1.84 -7.61 -15.66
CA HIS A 103 -2.82 -8.67 -15.45
C HIS A 103 -4.24 -8.08 -15.45
N LYS A 104 -5.09 -8.58 -16.35
CA LYS A 104 -6.52 -8.26 -16.35
C LYS A 104 -7.24 -9.16 -15.35
N PHE A 105 -8.09 -8.58 -14.52
CA PHE A 105 -8.94 -9.31 -13.59
C PHE A 105 -10.40 -8.91 -13.73
N SER A 106 -11.28 -9.82 -13.32
CA SER A 106 -12.70 -9.56 -13.11
C SER A 106 -13.12 -10.23 -11.82
N ILE A 107 -13.73 -9.48 -10.91
CA ILE A 107 -14.23 -9.96 -9.62
C ILE A 107 -15.68 -9.52 -9.50
N ALA A 108 -16.61 -10.49 -9.43
CA ALA A 108 -18.04 -10.21 -9.33
C ALA A 108 -18.56 -9.22 -10.40
N GLY A 109 -18.06 -9.33 -11.63
CA GLY A 109 -18.45 -8.46 -12.75
C GLY A 109 -17.80 -7.08 -12.77
N GLN A 110 -16.95 -6.74 -11.80
CA GLN A 110 -16.10 -5.55 -11.86
C GLN A 110 -14.76 -5.91 -12.49
N GLU A 111 -14.49 -5.32 -13.65
CA GLU A 111 -13.23 -5.52 -14.37
C GLU A 111 -12.20 -4.46 -14.00
N GLY A 112 -10.93 -4.84 -14.09
CA GLY A 112 -9.80 -3.94 -13.95
C GLY A 112 -8.52 -4.59 -14.44
N TYR A 113 -7.45 -3.81 -14.40
CA TYR A 113 -6.10 -4.26 -14.65
C TYR A 113 -5.21 -3.78 -13.53
N PHE A 114 -4.26 -4.60 -13.14
CA PHE A 114 -3.14 -4.13 -12.35
C PHE A 114 -1.83 -4.42 -13.09
N MET A 115 -0.86 -3.54 -12.86
CA MET A 115 0.45 -3.57 -13.49
C MET A 115 1.49 -3.63 -12.40
N VAL A 116 2.38 -4.60 -12.48
CA VAL A 116 3.49 -4.78 -11.54
C VAL A 116 4.78 -4.39 -12.24
N GLY A 117 5.41 -3.31 -11.80
CA GLY A 117 6.75 -2.92 -12.25
C GLY A 117 7.80 -3.78 -11.58
N LEU A 118 8.73 -4.33 -12.36
CA LEU A 118 9.79 -5.18 -11.88
C LEU A 118 11.11 -4.42 -11.77
N TYR A 119 11.95 -4.84 -10.84
CA TYR A 119 13.37 -4.53 -10.85
C TYR A 119 14.11 -5.41 -11.86
N GLU A 120 15.36 -5.07 -12.13
CA GLU A 120 16.26 -5.87 -13.00
C GLU A 120 16.46 -7.31 -12.52
N ASP A 121 16.30 -7.55 -11.21
CA ASP A 121 16.36 -8.88 -10.59
C ASP A 121 15.05 -9.68 -10.70
N GLY A 122 14.03 -9.13 -11.37
CA GLY A 122 12.70 -9.74 -11.51
C GLY A 122 11.81 -9.62 -10.27
N SER A 123 12.27 -8.98 -9.20
CA SER A 123 11.44 -8.75 -8.01
C SER A 123 10.44 -7.61 -8.24
N PRO A 124 9.26 -7.66 -7.59
CA PRO A 124 8.26 -6.60 -7.76
C PRO A 124 8.66 -5.34 -6.99
N GLY A 125 8.59 -4.18 -7.66
CA GLY A 125 8.95 -2.89 -7.10
C GLY A 125 7.82 -1.86 -7.09
N GLU A 126 6.88 -1.94 -8.03
CA GLU A 126 5.73 -1.04 -8.09
C GLU A 126 4.46 -1.80 -8.44
N LEU A 127 3.34 -1.30 -7.93
CA LEU A 127 1.99 -1.78 -8.21
C LEU A 127 1.15 -0.59 -8.65
N PHE A 128 0.47 -0.74 -9.78
CA PHE A 128 -0.57 0.16 -10.25
C PHE A 128 -1.86 -0.64 -10.40
N ILE A 129 -2.98 -0.06 -10.02
CA ILE A 129 -4.29 -0.70 -10.13
C ILE A 129 -5.19 0.27 -10.85
N LYS A 130 -5.82 -0.16 -11.94
CA LYS A 130 -6.80 0.65 -12.65
C LYS A 130 -8.08 -0.14 -12.83
N MET A 131 -9.16 0.45 -12.34
CA MET A 131 -10.51 -0.11 -12.42
C MET A 131 -11.19 0.38 -13.70
N SER A 132 -12.04 -0.46 -14.32
CA SER A 132 -12.77 -0.09 -15.54
C SER A 132 -13.83 1.00 -15.31
N LYS A 133 -14.29 1.19 -14.07
CA LYS A 133 -15.19 2.29 -13.69
C LYS A 133 -14.35 3.41 -13.09
N GLU A 134 -13.98 4.38 -13.92
CA GLU A 134 -13.27 5.58 -13.49
C GLU A 134 -14.19 6.47 -12.62
N GLY A 135 -13.61 7.18 -11.64
CA GLY A 135 -14.35 8.14 -10.80
C GLY A 135 -15.07 7.58 -9.55
N SER A 136 -14.94 6.28 -9.24
CA SER A 136 -15.48 5.72 -7.99
C SER A 136 -14.55 5.95 -6.79
N THR A 137 -15.08 5.99 -5.57
CA THR A 137 -14.30 6.00 -4.32
C THR A 137 -13.32 4.82 -4.25
N ILE A 138 -13.70 3.67 -4.84
CA ILE A 138 -12.85 2.47 -4.90
C ILE A 138 -11.62 2.75 -5.76
N SER A 139 -11.76 3.44 -6.89
CA SER A 139 -10.65 3.75 -7.80
C SER A 139 -9.59 4.62 -7.08
N GLY A 140 -10.02 5.71 -6.43
CA GLY A 140 -9.09 6.57 -5.67
C GLY A 140 -8.45 5.88 -4.46
N LEU A 141 -9.20 5.00 -3.78
CA LEU A 141 -8.64 4.17 -2.71
C LEU A 141 -7.63 3.15 -3.24
N MET A 142 -7.89 2.54 -4.40
CA MET A 142 -6.98 1.58 -5.03
C MET A 142 -5.71 2.26 -5.52
N ASP A 143 -5.78 3.46 -6.09
CA ASP A 143 -4.60 4.23 -6.49
C ASP A 143 -3.73 4.56 -5.26
N SER A 144 -4.34 5.06 -4.19
CA SER A 144 -3.65 5.38 -2.93
C SER A 144 -3.02 4.14 -2.29
N PHE A 145 -3.73 3.01 -2.34
CA PHE A 145 -3.24 1.73 -1.84
C PHE A 145 -2.07 1.21 -2.70
N ALA A 146 -2.18 1.28 -4.02
CA ALA A 146 -1.14 0.87 -4.96
C ALA A 146 0.16 1.67 -4.76
N VAL A 147 0.05 2.99 -4.55
CA VAL A 147 1.19 3.85 -4.18
C VAL A 147 1.79 3.43 -2.84
N SER A 148 0.96 3.14 -1.83
CA SER A 148 1.43 2.70 -0.52
C SER A 148 2.21 1.38 -0.58
N ILE A 149 1.70 0.40 -1.33
CA ILE A 149 2.37 -0.89 -1.54
C ILE A 149 3.65 -0.72 -2.34
N SER A 150 3.66 0.13 -3.38
CA SER A 150 4.86 0.47 -4.13
C SER A 150 5.95 1.04 -3.22
N MET A 151 5.58 1.94 -2.30
CA MET A 151 6.52 2.47 -1.31
C MET A 151 7.05 1.37 -0.39
N CYS A 152 6.19 0.47 0.12
CA CYS A 152 6.62 -0.66 0.93
C CYS A 152 7.66 -1.54 0.20
N LEU A 153 7.41 -1.88 -1.07
CA LEU A 153 8.33 -2.68 -1.88
C LEU A 153 9.66 -1.95 -2.12
N GLN A 154 9.62 -0.65 -2.38
CA GLN A 154 10.82 0.17 -2.58
C GLN A 154 11.68 0.35 -1.32
N TYR A 155 11.09 0.27 -0.14
CA TYR A 155 11.82 0.23 1.14
C TYR A 155 12.27 -1.18 1.55
N GLY A 156 12.06 -2.19 0.71
CA GLY A 156 12.51 -3.55 0.94
C GLY A 156 11.64 -4.34 1.91
N VAL A 157 10.36 -3.99 2.07
CA VAL A 157 9.42 -4.83 2.81
C VAL A 157 9.28 -6.17 2.09
N PRO A 158 9.51 -7.31 2.76
CA PRO A 158 9.39 -8.61 2.11
C PRO A 158 7.97 -8.86 1.60
N LEU A 159 7.83 -9.27 0.33
CA LEU A 159 6.53 -9.51 -0.30
C LEU A 159 5.66 -10.47 0.51
N ARG A 160 6.26 -11.50 1.11
CA ARG A 160 5.55 -12.48 1.94
C ARG A 160 4.81 -11.86 3.12
N VAL A 161 5.38 -10.82 3.73
CA VAL A 161 4.72 -10.11 4.84
C VAL A 161 3.46 -9.41 4.34
N LEU A 162 3.53 -8.79 3.15
CA LEU A 162 2.38 -8.14 2.52
C LEU A 162 1.33 -9.18 2.11
N VAL A 163 1.75 -10.28 1.46
CA VAL A 163 0.86 -11.38 1.07
C VAL A 163 0.12 -11.95 2.28
N ASN A 164 0.84 -12.32 3.34
CA ASN A 164 0.23 -12.85 4.55
C ASN A 164 -0.74 -11.87 5.22
N LYS A 165 -0.47 -10.56 5.10
CA LYS A 165 -1.30 -9.53 5.74
C LYS A 165 -2.58 -9.22 4.97
N PHE A 166 -2.49 -9.17 3.63
CA PHE A 166 -3.59 -8.74 2.77
C PHE A 166 -4.36 -9.89 2.14
N SER A 167 -3.78 -11.10 2.07
CA SER A 167 -4.54 -12.30 1.74
C SER A 167 -5.67 -12.51 2.75
N HIS A 168 -6.80 -12.96 2.22
CA HIS A 168 -8.03 -13.25 2.93
C HIS A 168 -8.72 -12.08 3.63
N THR A 169 -8.28 -10.85 3.37
CA THR A 169 -9.04 -9.65 3.73
C THR A 169 -10.39 -9.64 3.02
N ARG A 170 -11.45 -9.27 3.74
CA ARG A 170 -12.85 -9.38 3.28
C ARG A 170 -13.48 -7.99 3.19
N PHE A 171 -13.86 -7.60 1.98
CA PHE A 171 -14.65 -6.41 1.67
C PHE A 171 -15.02 -6.44 0.18
N GLU A 172 -16.01 -5.65 -0.21
CA GLU A 172 -16.45 -5.57 -1.61
C GLU A 172 -15.44 -4.79 -2.48
N PRO A 173 -15.21 -5.18 -3.74
CA PRO A 173 -15.86 -6.26 -4.49
C PRO A 173 -15.31 -7.65 -4.13
N SER A 174 -16.22 -8.61 -3.90
CA SER A 174 -15.91 -10.01 -3.59
C SER A 174 -16.79 -10.95 -4.42
N GLY A 175 -16.26 -12.11 -4.80
CA GLY A 175 -17.00 -13.09 -5.56
C GLY A 175 -16.14 -13.91 -6.52
N TYR A 176 -16.78 -14.49 -7.52
CA TYR A 176 -16.13 -15.31 -8.54
C TYR A 176 -15.21 -14.47 -9.42
N THR A 177 -14.10 -15.10 -9.83
CA THR A 177 -13.12 -14.47 -10.72
C THR A 177 -12.94 -15.27 -12.00
N THR A 178 -12.37 -14.64 -13.02
CA THR A 178 -12.02 -15.30 -14.30
C THR A 178 -10.78 -16.18 -14.18
N ASN A 179 -9.96 -16.03 -13.14
CA ASN A 179 -8.71 -16.79 -13.00
C ASN A 179 -8.98 -18.18 -12.40
N ARG A 180 -8.56 -19.23 -13.12
CA ARG A 180 -8.74 -20.64 -12.70
C ARG A 180 -8.02 -20.98 -11.40
N GLU A 181 -6.87 -20.34 -11.12
CA GLU A 181 -6.09 -20.59 -9.90
C GLU A 181 -6.68 -19.88 -8.67
N ILE A 182 -7.48 -18.83 -8.89
CA ILE A 182 -8.17 -18.08 -7.82
C ILE A 182 -9.67 -18.01 -8.17
N PRO A 183 -10.43 -19.10 -8.03
CA PRO A 183 -11.82 -19.13 -8.48
C PRO A 183 -12.73 -18.13 -7.75
N ILE A 184 -12.44 -17.89 -6.47
CA ILE A 184 -13.21 -17.00 -5.59
C ILE A 184 -12.23 -16.08 -4.85
N ALA A 185 -12.51 -14.77 -4.93
CA ALA A 185 -11.82 -13.72 -4.20
C ALA A 185 -12.72 -13.12 -3.11
N LYS A 186 -12.15 -12.94 -1.92
CA LYS A 186 -12.84 -12.33 -0.76
C LYS A 186 -12.81 -10.80 -0.78
N SER A 187 -11.91 -10.24 -1.57
CA SER A 187 -11.77 -8.81 -1.87
C SER A 187 -10.83 -8.65 -3.07
N LEU A 188 -10.73 -7.43 -3.59
CA LEU A 188 -9.73 -7.09 -4.60
C LEU A 188 -8.30 -7.29 -4.06
N MET A 189 -8.04 -6.95 -2.80
CA MET A 189 -6.71 -7.09 -2.19
C MET A 189 -6.37 -8.57 -1.97
N ASP A 190 -7.32 -9.39 -1.51
CA ASP A 190 -7.15 -10.85 -1.43
C ASP A 190 -6.75 -11.43 -2.79
N TYR A 191 -7.42 -11.01 -3.86
CA TYR A 191 -7.10 -11.47 -5.21
C TYR A 191 -5.69 -11.08 -5.65
N ILE A 192 -5.35 -9.79 -5.54
CA ILE A 192 -4.04 -9.26 -5.96
C ILE A 192 -2.92 -9.99 -5.22
N PHE A 193 -2.99 -10.07 -3.88
CA PHE A 193 -1.90 -10.67 -3.11
C PHE A 193 -1.81 -12.18 -3.24
N ARG A 194 -2.92 -12.89 -3.46
CA ARG A 194 -2.87 -14.32 -3.82
C ARG A 194 -2.25 -14.53 -5.20
N TRP A 195 -2.52 -13.62 -6.14
CA TRP A 195 -1.85 -13.64 -7.45
C TRP A 195 -0.35 -13.36 -7.33
N PHE A 196 0.06 -12.40 -6.49
CA PHE A 196 1.47 -12.14 -6.19
C PHE A 196 2.17 -13.39 -5.64
N ASP A 197 1.51 -14.10 -4.72
CA ASP A 197 2.07 -15.32 -4.13
C ASP A 197 2.28 -16.42 -5.17
N LEU A 198 1.27 -16.67 -6.01
CA LEU A 198 1.36 -17.64 -7.11
C LEU A 198 2.45 -17.26 -8.12
N LYS A 199 2.59 -15.97 -8.43
CA LYS A 199 3.51 -15.50 -9.48
C LYS A 199 4.96 -15.43 -9.03
N PHE A 200 5.21 -14.97 -7.81
CA PHE A 200 6.56 -14.67 -7.33
C PHE A 200 7.08 -15.65 -6.26
N HIS A 201 6.22 -16.49 -5.67
CA HIS A 201 6.61 -17.50 -4.69
C HIS A 201 6.00 -18.90 -4.96
N PRO A 202 6.25 -19.51 -6.13
CA PRO A 202 5.69 -20.83 -6.44
C PRO A 202 6.17 -21.96 -5.49
N ASN A 203 7.33 -21.79 -4.82
CA ASN A 203 7.97 -22.86 -4.02
C ASN A 203 7.95 -22.63 -2.50
N GLY A 204 7.22 -21.64 -1.99
CA GLY A 204 7.01 -21.45 -0.54
C GLY A 204 8.24 -21.10 0.30
N ASP A 205 9.39 -20.81 -0.33
CA ASP A 205 10.66 -20.67 0.36
C ASP A 205 10.79 -19.33 1.12
N ASN A 206 11.46 -19.36 2.27
CA ASN A 206 11.55 -18.23 3.22
C ASN A 206 12.70 -17.25 2.88
N GLY A 207 12.98 -17.03 1.60
CA GLY A 207 14.13 -16.23 1.16
C GLY A 207 13.77 -14.81 0.75
N HIS A 208 14.55 -13.82 1.20
CA HIS A 208 14.60 -12.51 0.55
C HIS A 208 14.81 -12.71 -0.96
N PHE A 209 14.08 -11.99 -1.81
CA PHE A 209 14.29 -12.01 -3.26
C PHE A 209 15.78 -11.80 -3.57
N GLY A 210 16.38 -12.81 -4.19
CA GLY A 210 17.80 -12.87 -4.44
C GLY A 210 18.31 -14.29 -4.72
N LYS A 211 17.74 -14.99 -5.71
CA LYS A 211 18.49 -15.84 -6.64
C LYS A 211 17.63 -16.41 -7.78
N GLU A 212 18.25 -16.32 -8.96
CA GLU A 212 18.02 -16.95 -10.28
C GLU A 212 16.68 -16.70 -11.01
N LEU A 213 16.76 -15.84 -12.02
CA LEU A 213 15.83 -15.78 -13.16
C LEU A 213 15.78 -17.16 -13.86
N PRO A 214 14.62 -17.57 -14.40
CA PRO A 214 14.58 -18.61 -15.42
C PRO A 214 15.31 -18.10 -16.68
N ALA A 215 16.22 -18.92 -17.20
CA ALA A 215 16.97 -18.64 -18.42
C ALA A 215 16.02 -18.35 -19.59
N GLN A 216 16.22 -17.22 -20.27
CA GLN A 216 15.54 -16.95 -21.54
C GLN A 216 16.14 -17.85 -22.64
N PRO A 217 15.33 -18.43 -23.54
CA PRO A 217 15.83 -19.18 -24.67
C PRO A 217 16.46 -18.20 -25.68
N THR A 218 17.77 -18.33 -25.89
CA THR A 218 18.51 -17.59 -26.91
C THR A 218 18.22 -18.19 -28.29
N LEU A 219 17.67 -17.38 -29.19
CA LEU A 219 17.57 -17.69 -30.61
C LEU A 219 18.90 -17.37 -31.29
N THR A 220 19.60 -18.40 -31.76
CA THR A 220 20.57 -18.30 -32.87
C THR A 220 20.47 -19.58 -33.71
N GLU A 221 20.11 -19.38 -34.98
CA GLU A 221 20.01 -20.38 -36.04
C GLU A 221 21.38 -20.98 -36.40
N GLU A 222 21.38 -22.24 -36.85
CA GLU A 222 22.15 -22.69 -38.02
C GLU A 222 21.51 -23.97 -38.62
N VAL A 223 21.50 -24.02 -39.95
CA VAL A 223 20.62 -24.76 -40.87
C VAL A 223 21.46 -25.83 -41.61
N GLU A 224 21.15 -27.14 -41.51
CA GLU A 224 20.70 -28.10 -42.59
C GLU A 224 21.71 -29.25 -42.89
N PRO A 225 21.39 -30.32 -43.70
CA PRO A 225 20.16 -31.13 -43.87
C PRO A 225 20.40 -32.67 -44.02
N LYS A 226 19.30 -33.45 -44.26
CA LYS A 226 19.13 -34.81 -44.88
C LYS A 226 18.63 -35.91 -43.90
N LYS A 227 17.72 -36.83 -44.23
CA LYS A 227 16.93 -37.17 -45.44
C LYS A 227 15.75 -38.10 -45.05
N ALA A 228 14.59 -37.84 -45.66
CA ALA A 228 13.46 -38.70 -46.07
C ALA A 228 13.20 -40.10 -45.45
N SER A 229 11.95 -40.31 -45.00
CA SER A 229 11.02 -41.32 -45.59
C SER A 229 9.58 -41.17 -45.07
N GLU A 230 8.66 -40.82 -45.96
CA GLU A 230 7.19 -41.00 -45.91
C GLU A 230 6.82 -42.39 -46.53
N PRO A 231 5.53 -42.83 -46.70
CA PRO A 231 4.22 -42.18 -46.42
C PRO A 231 3.12 -43.10 -45.80
N ALA A 232 1.98 -42.51 -45.46
CA ALA A 232 0.58 -42.97 -45.72
C ALA A 232 -0.38 -42.28 -44.72
N SER A 233 -1.55 -41.72 -45.03
CA SER A 233 -2.36 -41.60 -46.25
C SER A 233 -3.56 -40.66 -45.98
N ALA A 234 -4.05 -39.97 -47.01
CA ALA A 234 -5.43 -39.47 -47.25
C ALA A 234 -5.98 -38.38 -46.30
N ALA A 235 -6.73 -37.34 -46.71
CA ALA A 235 -7.46 -37.06 -47.95
C ALA A 235 -7.60 -35.53 -48.18
N VAL A 236 -7.78 -35.18 -49.46
CA VAL A 236 -7.95 -33.84 -50.04
C VAL A 236 -9.42 -33.41 -49.95
N VAL A 237 -9.69 -32.14 -49.62
CA VAL A 237 -10.74 -31.33 -50.30
C VAL A 237 -10.23 -29.90 -50.47
N GLU A 238 -10.17 -29.48 -51.73
CA GLU A 238 -9.76 -28.18 -52.24
C GLU A 238 -10.99 -27.28 -52.44
N LYS A 239 -10.87 -25.98 -52.16
CA LYS A 239 -11.43 -24.88 -52.98
C LYS A 239 -10.98 -23.50 -52.46
N ALA A 240 -10.22 -22.80 -53.31
CA ALA A 240 -9.99 -21.35 -53.31
C ALA A 240 -11.04 -20.66 -54.22
N PRO A 241 -10.92 -19.35 -54.55
CA PRO A 241 -10.90 -18.15 -53.71
C PRO A 241 -12.08 -17.20 -54.07
N VAL A 242 -12.36 -16.17 -53.24
CA VAL A 242 -13.20 -15.04 -53.67
C VAL A 242 -12.49 -13.73 -53.34
N GLN A 243 -12.28 -12.92 -54.37
CA GLN A 243 -11.70 -11.58 -54.33
C GLN A 243 -12.73 -10.51 -53.96
N ALA A 244 -12.26 -9.58 -53.11
CA ALA A 244 -12.44 -8.12 -53.10
C ALA A 244 -13.84 -7.47 -53.27
N LYS A 245 -14.19 -6.61 -52.29
CA LYS A 245 -14.44 -5.18 -52.56
C LYS A 245 -14.24 -4.32 -51.32
N ALA A 246 -13.51 -3.22 -51.53
CA ALA A 246 -13.20 -2.18 -50.56
C ALA A 246 -14.39 -1.23 -50.34
N ALA A 247 -14.54 -0.75 -49.11
CA ALA A 247 -15.20 0.51 -48.81
C ALA A 247 -14.42 1.20 -47.68
N ALA A 248 -13.89 2.37 -47.99
CA ALA A 248 -13.05 3.18 -47.14
C ALA A 248 -13.88 4.00 -46.16
N THR A 249 -13.53 3.97 -44.88
CA THR A 249 -13.83 5.05 -43.93
C THR A 249 -12.60 5.32 -43.08
N LYS A 250 -12.10 6.55 -43.18
CA LYS A 250 -10.92 7.06 -42.46
C LYS A 250 -11.19 7.04 -40.94
N ALA A 251 -10.42 6.27 -40.20
CA ALA A 251 -10.29 6.45 -38.75
C ALA A 251 -9.24 7.54 -38.48
N PRO A 252 -9.52 8.55 -37.63
CA PRO A 252 -8.50 9.52 -37.24
C PRO A 252 -7.52 8.85 -36.27
N ALA A 253 -6.24 9.16 -36.44
CA ALA A 253 -5.17 8.76 -35.54
C ALA A 253 -5.44 9.32 -34.12
N LEU A 254 -5.54 8.42 -33.14
CA LEU A 254 -5.63 8.77 -31.74
C LEU A 254 -4.25 9.22 -31.27
N SER A 255 -4.05 10.52 -31.12
CA SER A 255 -2.83 11.10 -30.55
C SER A 255 -2.67 10.67 -29.10
N LEU A 256 -1.66 9.85 -28.81
CA LEU A 256 -1.05 9.80 -27.49
C LEU A 256 -0.50 11.21 -27.18
N PHE A 257 -0.64 11.65 -25.93
CA PHE A 257 -0.23 12.96 -25.36
C PHE A 257 -1.24 14.12 -25.52
N PRO A 258 -1.77 14.69 -24.42
CA PRO A 258 -2.38 16.00 -24.48
C PRO A 258 -1.29 17.07 -24.58
N THR A 259 -1.34 17.86 -25.66
CA THR A 259 -0.62 19.13 -25.78
C THR A 259 -1.21 20.14 -24.80
N TYR A 260 -0.35 20.74 -23.98
CA TYR A 260 -0.70 21.88 -23.13
C TYR A 260 -0.78 23.13 -24.01
N GLU A 261 -1.99 23.60 -24.34
CA GLU A 261 -2.18 24.94 -24.88
C GLU A 261 -2.44 25.93 -23.75
N ASN A 262 -1.49 26.83 -23.52
CA ASN A 262 -1.68 28.01 -22.68
C ASN A 262 -2.50 29.05 -23.44
N GLY A 263 -3.81 29.05 -23.22
CA GLY A 263 -4.72 30.12 -23.64
C GLY A 263 -4.83 31.20 -22.58
N HIS A 264 -4.03 32.26 -22.68
CA HIS A 264 -4.31 33.54 -22.02
C HIS A 264 -5.42 34.28 -22.78
N ALA A 265 -6.56 34.52 -22.13
CA ALA A 265 -7.49 35.58 -22.51
C ALA A 265 -8.05 36.26 -21.25
N ASN A 266 -7.86 37.58 -21.19
CA ASN A 266 -8.19 38.46 -20.09
C ASN A 266 -9.71 38.59 -19.86
N GLY A 267 -10.12 38.63 -18.59
CA GLY A 267 -11.44 39.06 -18.16
C GLY A 267 -11.41 39.43 -16.67
N ALA A 268 -11.39 40.73 -16.39
CA ALA A 268 -11.30 41.30 -15.06
C ALA A 268 -12.54 41.02 -14.20
N ALA A 269 -12.33 40.50 -12.98
CA ALA A 269 -13.23 40.67 -11.84
C ALA A 269 -12.42 40.51 -10.55
N ASN A 270 -12.20 41.63 -9.86
CA ASN A 270 -11.62 41.65 -8.52
C ASN A 270 -12.61 41.01 -7.53
N GLY A 271 -12.26 39.87 -6.97
CA GLY A 271 -12.94 39.25 -5.82
C GLY A 271 -11.96 38.34 -5.11
N ASN A 272 -11.71 38.60 -3.83
CA ASN A 272 -10.79 37.82 -3.01
C ASN A 272 -11.24 36.34 -2.96
N LEU A 273 -10.37 35.42 -3.41
CA LEU A 273 -10.61 33.98 -3.40
C LEU A 273 -10.93 33.42 -2.00
N ALA A 274 -10.47 34.10 -0.95
CA ALA A 274 -10.75 33.71 0.44
C ALA A 274 -12.24 33.89 0.82
N ASP A 275 -12.89 34.94 0.32
CA ASP A 275 -14.30 35.24 0.64
C ASP A 275 -15.26 34.31 -0.13
N ALA A 276 -14.86 33.87 -1.34
CA ALA A 276 -15.57 32.87 -2.14
C ALA A 276 -15.50 31.47 -1.51
N GLN A 277 -14.38 31.10 -0.89
CA GLN A 277 -14.25 29.83 -0.16
C GLN A 277 -15.02 29.83 1.17
N ALA A 278 -15.04 30.96 1.89
CA ALA A 278 -15.76 31.07 3.15
C ALA A 278 -17.30 30.98 2.98
N SER A 279 -17.82 31.60 1.92
CA SER A 279 -19.25 31.54 1.58
C SER A 279 -19.71 30.17 1.05
N LEU A 280 -18.81 29.39 0.43
CA LEU A 280 -19.05 27.98 0.12
C LEU A 280 -19.08 27.09 1.38
N MET A 281 -18.23 27.35 2.38
CA MET A 281 -18.23 26.55 3.63
C MET A 281 -19.46 26.82 4.50
N GLN A 282 -19.98 28.05 4.55
CA GLN A 282 -21.15 28.39 5.35
C GLN A 282 -22.49 27.92 4.74
N SER A 283 -22.54 27.64 3.44
CA SER A 283 -23.75 27.18 2.74
C SER A 283 -23.91 25.65 2.68
N GLN A 284 -22.93 24.89 3.20
CA GLN A 284 -22.87 23.42 3.09
C GLN A 284 -23.14 22.66 4.40
N ALA A 285 -23.33 23.32 5.54
CA ALA A 285 -23.42 22.66 6.84
C ALA A 285 -24.60 21.66 6.98
N ASP A 286 -25.66 21.82 6.20
CA ASP A 286 -26.89 20.99 6.26
C ASP A 286 -27.38 20.51 4.87
N SER A 287 -26.50 20.47 3.86
CA SER A 287 -26.91 20.05 2.51
C SER A 287 -27.04 18.53 2.39
N PRO A 288 -28.22 17.98 2.05
CA PRO A 288 -28.40 16.55 1.88
C PRO A 288 -27.65 16.03 0.64
N PRO A 289 -27.21 14.75 0.66
CA PRO A 289 -26.59 14.13 -0.50
C PRO A 289 -27.59 13.99 -1.65
N CYS A 290 -27.11 14.14 -2.89
CA CYS A 290 -27.93 14.01 -4.09
C CYS A 290 -28.49 12.57 -4.22
N PRO A 291 -29.80 12.37 -4.44
CA PRO A 291 -30.38 11.04 -4.55
C PRO A 291 -29.97 10.29 -5.82
N ASN A 292 -29.46 11.00 -6.84
CA ASN A 292 -29.09 10.41 -8.13
C ASN A 292 -27.60 10.02 -8.19
N CYS A 293 -26.69 10.89 -7.74
CA CYS A 293 -25.25 10.67 -7.86
C CYS A 293 -24.49 10.68 -6.53
N GLY A 294 -25.14 10.95 -5.39
CA GLY A 294 -24.51 10.98 -4.07
C GLY A 294 -23.62 12.18 -3.77
N ALA A 295 -23.38 13.08 -4.74
CA ALA A 295 -22.62 14.31 -4.50
C ALA A 295 -23.36 15.24 -3.51
N ILE A 296 -22.61 15.98 -2.70
CA ILE A 296 -23.17 16.98 -1.78
C ILE A 296 -23.86 18.05 -2.62
N THR A 297 -25.16 18.25 -2.38
CA THR A 297 -25.91 19.29 -3.08
C THR A 297 -25.55 20.67 -2.54
N VAL A 298 -25.76 21.72 -3.32
CA VAL A 298 -25.55 23.10 -2.90
C VAL A 298 -26.91 23.79 -2.84
N ARG A 299 -27.14 24.58 -1.78
CA ARG A 299 -28.38 25.33 -1.61
C ARG A 299 -28.50 26.40 -2.69
N SER A 300 -29.61 26.37 -3.42
CA SER A 300 -29.96 27.31 -4.49
C SER A 300 -31.37 27.85 -4.20
N GLY A 301 -31.45 28.87 -3.34
CA GLY A 301 -32.71 29.42 -2.86
C GLY A 301 -33.41 28.50 -1.85
N ALA A 302 -34.68 28.15 -2.10
CA ALA A 302 -35.43 27.18 -1.31
C ALA A 302 -35.09 25.72 -1.65
N CYS A 303 -34.42 25.50 -2.79
CA CYS A 303 -34.05 24.18 -3.29
C CYS A 303 -32.58 23.84 -3.02
N TYR A 304 -32.26 22.58 -3.26
CA TYR A 304 -30.91 22.07 -3.39
C TYR A 304 -30.65 21.67 -4.84
N LYS A 305 -29.46 21.98 -5.36
CA LYS A 305 -29.02 21.63 -6.70
C LYS A 305 -27.73 20.82 -6.63
N CYS A 306 -27.67 19.73 -7.38
CA CYS A 306 -26.43 19.00 -7.60
C CYS A 306 -25.64 19.66 -8.74
N ASN A 307 -24.39 20.04 -8.48
CA ASN A 307 -23.50 20.59 -9.50
C ASN A 307 -22.91 19.52 -10.43
N GLU A 308 -22.91 18.26 -10.00
CA GLU A 308 -22.32 17.15 -10.77
C GLU A 308 -23.30 16.57 -11.79
N CYS A 309 -24.54 16.27 -11.38
CA CYS A 309 -25.55 15.65 -12.25
C CYS A 309 -26.75 16.55 -12.58
N GLY A 310 -26.77 17.78 -12.08
CA GLY A 310 -27.83 18.76 -12.36
C GLY A 310 -29.17 18.50 -11.67
N THR A 311 -29.33 17.43 -10.90
CA THR A 311 -30.57 17.08 -10.19
C THR A 311 -30.90 18.11 -9.12
N THR A 312 -32.15 18.58 -9.07
CA THR A 312 -32.66 19.49 -8.04
C THR A 312 -33.61 18.75 -7.08
N THR A 313 -33.56 19.10 -5.79
CA THR A 313 -34.40 18.52 -4.73
C THR A 313 -34.92 19.61 -3.80
N GLY A 314 -36.16 19.48 -3.32
CA GLY A 314 -36.75 20.45 -2.39
C GLY A 314 -37.34 21.71 -3.03
N CYS A 315 -37.50 21.73 -4.36
CA CYS A 315 -38.34 22.73 -5.03
C CYS A 315 -39.80 22.32 -4.92
N GLY A 316 -40.51 22.84 -3.92
CA GLY A 316 -41.97 22.91 -3.91
C GLY A 316 -42.43 24.17 -4.63
#